data_AF-A0A7V9L4S4-F1
#
_entry.id   AF-A0A7V9L4S4-F1
#
_cell.length_a   1.000
_cell.length_b   1.000
_cell.length_c   1.000
_cell.angle_alpha   90.00
_cell.angle_beta   90.00
_cell.angle_gamma   90.00
#
_symmetry.space_group_name_H-M   'P 1'
#
loop_
_entity.id
_entity.type
_entity.pdbx_description
1 polymer ?
#
loop_
_entity_poly.entity_id
_entity_poly.type
_entity_poly.pdbx_seq_one_letter_code
_entity_poly.pdbx_strand_id
1 'polypeptide(L)'
;MIKLALWATLLAPAFAEAGPIDGDDAQHLAEALRYAGVKPTTVKTARTFHAATLSCTIDLDNALNEYRCTVDRREIKDAPAYLLSQAMDGVVGFESRIKGDSITTSGTNVACIVDPNKKPLDARFECTWDKMKPVPPKKPVKDIVQPVKGEKQ
;
A
#
# COMPACT_ATOMS: atom_id res chain seq x y z
N MET A 1 50.99 16.74 -19.60
CA MET A 1 49.84 17.63 -19.33
C MET A 1 48.60 16.77 -19.16
N ILE A 2 47.79 17.11 -18.16
CA ILE A 2 46.90 16.23 -17.37
C ILE A 2 45.62 15.88 -18.15
N LYS A 3 45.32 14.57 -18.28
CA LYS A 3 43.99 14.07 -18.68
C LYS A 3 43.11 14.07 -17.43
N LEU A 4 42.19 15.04 -17.31
CA LEU A 4 41.11 14.99 -16.33
C LEU A 4 40.11 13.91 -16.75
N ALA A 5 40.19 12.74 -16.12
CA ALA A 5 39.10 11.78 -16.13
C ALA A 5 38.06 12.26 -15.11
N LEU A 6 37.00 12.90 -15.60
CA LEU A 6 35.83 13.27 -14.82
C LEU A 6 35.11 11.97 -14.45
N TRP A 7 35.33 11.49 -13.22
CA TRP A 7 34.52 10.42 -12.64
C TRP A 7 33.15 11.00 -12.33
N ALA A 8 32.23 10.89 -13.29
CA ALA A 8 30.82 11.05 -13.03
C ALA A 8 30.39 9.84 -12.18
N THR A 9 30.48 9.97 -10.86
CA THR A 9 29.79 9.08 -9.93
C THR A 9 28.30 9.22 -10.22
N LEU A 10 27.78 8.28 -11.00
CA LEU A 10 26.35 8.02 -11.09
C LEU A 10 25.88 7.68 -9.66
N LEU A 11 25.46 8.71 -8.93
CA LEU A 11 24.48 8.60 -7.86
C LEU A 11 23.18 8.15 -8.53
N ALA A 12 23.11 6.87 -8.88
CA ALA A 12 21.83 6.23 -9.10
C ALA A 12 21.06 6.41 -7.79
N PRO A 13 19.87 7.04 -7.79
CA PRO A 13 19.03 6.99 -6.61
C PRO A 13 18.80 5.50 -6.32
N ALA A 14 19.28 5.05 -5.16
CA ALA A 14 18.91 3.76 -4.63
C ALA A 14 17.39 3.83 -4.41
N PHE A 15 16.63 3.44 -5.43
CA PHE A 15 15.22 3.20 -5.29
C PHE A 15 15.10 2.12 -4.23
N ALA A 16 14.68 2.50 -3.02
CA ALA A 16 14.35 1.57 -1.96
C ALA A 16 13.40 0.52 -2.55
N GLU A 17 13.88 -0.70 -2.68
CA GLU A 17 13.02 -1.84 -2.95
C GLU A 17 11.97 -1.87 -1.84
N ALA A 18 10.72 -2.20 -2.19
CA ALA A 18 9.73 -2.53 -1.17
C ALA A 18 10.20 -3.85 -0.58
N GLY A 19 10.95 -3.75 0.49
CA GLY A 19 11.38 -4.88 1.28
C GLY A 19 10.41 -5.12 2.43
N PRO A 20 10.52 -6.28 3.09
CA PRO A 20 9.93 -6.44 4.41
C PRO A 20 10.37 -5.28 5.31
N ILE A 21 9.43 -4.72 6.08
CA ILE A 21 9.74 -3.87 7.24
C ILE A 21 9.72 -4.74 8.48
N ASP A 22 10.56 -4.41 9.44
CA ASP A 22 10.57 -5.02 10.77
C ASP A 22 10.51 -3.97 11.88
N GLY A 23 10.44 -4.42 13.14
CA GLY A 23 10.46 -3.53 14.30
C GLY A 23 9.18 -2.71 14.49
N ASP A 24 9.34 -1.46 14.94
CA ASP A 24 8.27 -0.61 15.42
C ASP A 24 7.25 -0.26 14.32
N ASP A 25 7.70 0.00 13.09
CA ASP A 25 6.81 0.31 11.96
C ASP A 25 5.95 -0.91 11.58
N ALA A 26 6.55 -2.11 11.59
CA ALA A 26 5.84 -3.36 11.38
C ALA A 26 4.84 -3.63 12.51
N GLN A 27 5.21 -3.33 13.76
CA GLN A 27 4.31 -3.44 14.90
C GLN A 27 3.11 -2.51 14.76
N HIS A 28 3.33 -1.23 14.46
CA HIS A 28 2.25 -0.25 14.28
C HIS A 28 1.29 -0.67 13.16
N LEU A 29 1.81 -1.16 12.03
CA LEU A 29 0.97 -1.64 10.94
C LEU A 29 0.18 -2.90 11.34
N ALA A 30 0.80 -3.85 12.03
CA ALA A 30 0.10 -5.04 12.52
C ALA A 30 -1.02 -4.70 13.52
N GLU A 31 -0.77 -3.75 14.42
CA GLU A 31 -1.76 -3.25 15.38
C GLU A 31 -2.88 -2.49 14.68
N ALA A 32 -2.55 -1.63 13.71
CA ALA A 32 -3.54 -0.91 12.93
C ALA A 32 -4.45 -1.86 12.15
N LEU A 33 -3.92 -2.91 11.52
CA LEU A 33 -4.72 -3.97 10.88
C LEU A 33 -5.64 -4.66 11.88
N ARG A 34 -5.15 -4.96 13.09
CA ARG A 34 -5.97 -5.53 14.15
C ARG A 34 -7.11 -4.60 14.57
N TYR A 35 -6.84 -3.31 14.80
CA TYR A 35 -7.88 -2.31 15.16
C TYR A 35 -8.85 -2.05 14.02
N ALA A 36 -8.37 -2.11 12.78
CA ALA A 36 -9.21 -2.12 11.59
C ALA A 36 -10.10 -3.37 11.53
N GLY A 37 -9.92 -4.39 12.37
CA GLY A 37 -10.76 -5.58 12.46
C GLY A 37 -10.29 -6.75 11.59
N VAL A 38 -9.04 -6.72 11.08
CA VAL A 38 -8.44 -7.85 10.40
C VAL A 38 -8.19 -8.96 11.42
N LYS A 39 -8.77 -10.14 11.18
CA LYS A 39 -8.58 -11.31 12.04
C LYS A 39 -7.27 -12.00 11.67
N PRO A 40 -6.39 -12.30 12.63
CA PRO A 40 -5.16 -13.00 12.33
C PRO A 40 -5.42 -14.49 12.12
N THR A 41 -4.66 -15.09 11.22
CA THR A 41 -4.46 -16.54 11.21
C THR A 41 -3.34 -16.88 12.19
N THR A 42 -3.52 -17.90 13.03
CA THR A 42 -2.52 -18.28 14.04
C THR A 42 -1.93 -19.64 13.68
N VAL A 43 -0.60 -19.71 13.57
CA VAL A 43 0.15 -20.96 13.38
C VAL A 43 1.17 -21.06 14.50
N LYS A 44 1.02 -22.08 15.35
CA LYS A 44 1.76 -22.19 16.63
C LYS A 44 1.53 -20.93 17.48
N THR A 45 2.55 -20.11 17.65
CA THR A 45 2.54 -18.84 18.40
C THR A 45 2.51 -17.60 17.51
N ALA A 46 2.79 -17.76 16.21
CA ALA A 46 2.85 -16.67 15.27
C ALA A 46 1.45 -16.29 14.80
N ARG A 47 1.16 -14.99 14.78
CA ARG A 47 -0.10 -14.41 14.28
C ARG A 47 0.17 -13.67 12.99
N THR A 48 -0.56 -14.01 11.93
CA THR A 48 -0.46 -13.35 10.64
C THR A 48 -1.73 -12.59 10.33
N PHE A 49 -1.63 -11.27 10.24
CA PHE A 49 -2.68 -10.40 9.72
C PHE A 49 -2.47 -10.25 8.22
N HIS A 50 -3.53 -10.44 7.44
CA HIS A 50 -3.45 -10.37 5.99
C HIS A 50 -4.61 -9.54 5.44
N ALA A 51 -4.29 -8.60 4.55
CA ALA A 51 -5.24 -7.83 3.76
C ALA A 51 -4.82 -7.88 2.29
N ALA A 52 -5.69 -8.41 1.42
CA ALA A 52 -5.42 -8.49 -0.01
C ALA A 52 -5.41 -7.10 -0.65
N THR A 53 -6.28 -6.20 -0.20
CA THR A 53 -6.28 -4.80 -0.65
C THR A 53 -6.45 -3.85 0.52
N LEU A 54 -5.67 -2.78 0.53
CA LEU A 54 -5.66 -1.74 1.53
C LEU A 54 -5.72 -0.39 0.81
N SER A 55 -6.65 0.48 1.15
CA SER A 55 -6.74 1.82 0.57
C SER A 55 -7.30 2.79 1.60
N CYS A 56 -6.56 3.85 1.90
CA CYS A 56 -6.99 4.91 2.82
C CYS A 56 -7.05 6.23 2.07
N THR A 57 -8.16 6.95 2.22
CA THR A 57 -8.38 8.27 1.66
C THR A 57 -8.57 9.29 2.79
N ILE A 58 -7.88 10.41 2.65
CA ILE A 58 -7.96 11.57 3.53
C ILE A 58 -8.45 12.74 2.67
N ASP A 59 -9.55 13.37 3.07
CA ASP A 59 -10.03 14.62 2.47
C ASP A 59 -9.43 15.82 3.25
N LEU A 60 -8.64 16.64 2.56
CA LEU A 60 -7.88 17.77 3.11
C LEU A 60 -8.73 19.04 3.33
N ASP A 61 -9.83 19.18 2.59
CA ASP A 61 -10.70 20.37 2.64
C ASP A 61 -11.72 20.35 3.78
N ASN A 62 -11.87 19.23 4.47
CA ASN A 62 -12.80 19.12 5.59
C ASN A 62 -12.09 19.54 6.89
N ALA A 63 -12.65 20.55 7.58
CA ALA A 63 -12.14 21.05 8.87
C ALA A 63 -12.08 19.98 9.98
N LEU A 64 -12.71 18.83 9.76
CA LEU A 64 -12.55 17.59 10.50
C LEU A 64 -12.16 16.53 9.46
N ASN A 65 -10.86 16.37 9.19
CA ASN A 65 -10.35 15.39 8.22
C ASN A 65 -11.09 14.05 8.36
N GLU A 66 -11.90 13.69 7.37
CA GLU A 66 -12.64 12.42 7.41
C GLU A 66 -11.71 11.32 6.92
N TYR A 67 -11.30 10.45 7.83
CA TYR A 67 -10.48 9.29 7.48
C TYR A 67 -11.39 8.14 7.08
N ARG A 68 -11.21 7.68 5.84
CA ARG A 68 -11.88 6.48 5.32
C ARG A 68 -10.85 5.52 4.80
N CYS A 69 -10.92 4.26 5.21
CA CYS A 69 -10.15 3.22 4.56
C CYS A 69 -11.03 2.06 4.12
N THR A 70 -10.58 1.33 3.11
CA THR A 70 -11.13 0.06 2.68
C THR A 70 -10.08 -1.01 2.91
N VAL A 71 -10.43 -2.01 3.70
CA VAL A 71 -9.64 -3.22 3.91
C VAL A 71 -10.38 -4.38 3.27
N ASP A 72 -9.79 -4.98 2.24
CA ASP A 72 -10.42 -5.89 1.30
C ASP A 72 -11.68 -5.30 0.66
N ARG A 73 -12.85 -5.59 1.22
CA ARG A 73 -14.16 -5.09 0.77
C ARG A 73 -14.94 -4.37 1.87
N ARG A 74 -14.28 -4.12 3.00
CA ARG A 74 -14.91 -3.52 4.19
C ARG A 74 -14.40 -2.11 4.38
N GLU A 75 -15.34 -1.19 4.38
CA GLU A 75 -15.07 0.20 4.74
C GLU A 75 -14.91 0.30 6.26
N ILE A 76 -13.89 1.05 6.66
CA ILE A 76 -13.62 1.47 8.03
C ILE A 76 -13.53 2.99 8.06
N LYS A 77 -14.01 3.59 9.15
CA LYS A 77 -14.08 5.04 9.34
C LYS A 77 -13.47 5.45 10.67
N ASP A 78 -13.31 6.75 10.87
CA ASP A 78 -12.96 7.37 12.15
C ASP A 78 -11.60 6.88 12.68
N ALA A 79 -11.50 6.62 13.99
CA ALA A 79 -10.24 6.29 14.66
C ALA A 79 -9.52 5.05 14.07
N PRO A 80 -10.19 3.92 13.77
CA PRO A 80 -9.53 2.80 13.09
C PRO A 80 -8.98 3.15 11.70
N ALA A 81 -9.70 3.97 10.93
CA ALA A 81 -9.23 4.42 9.62
C ALA A 81 -8.04 5.39 9.75
N TYR A 82 -8.09 6.28 10.72
CA TYR A 82 -6.98 7.19 11.03
C TYR A 82 -5.70 6.43 11.38
N LEU A 83 -5.76 5.49 12.32
CA LEU A 83 -4.61 4.70 12.74
C LEU A 83 -4.01 3.90 11.57
N LEU A 84 -4.86 3.31 10.74
CA LEU A 84 -4.41 2.58 9.56
C LEU A 84 -3.76 3.51 8.53
N SER A 85 -4.36 4.68 8.26
CA SER A 85 -3.77 5.66 7.36
C SER A 85 -2.40 6.13 7.82
N GLN A 86 -2.25 6.45 9.11
CA GLN A 86 -0.97 6.87 9.68
C GLN A 86 0.08 5.75 9.62
N ALA A 87 -0.31 4.51 9.93
CA ALA A 87 0.60 3.38 9.83
C ALA A 87 1.04 3.10 8.39
N MET A 88 0.19 3.34 7.40
CA MET A 88 0.56 3.24 5.97
C MET A 88 1.49 4.37 5.54
N ASP A 89 1.22 5.61 5.96
CA ASP A 89 2.04 6.77 5.60
C ASP A 89 3.44 6.72 6.24
N GLY A 90 3.57 6.10 7.43
CA GLY A 90 4.85 5.86 8.08
C GLY A 90 5.73 4.79 7.40
N VAL A 91 5.16 4.01 6.47
CA VAL A 91 5.84 2.88 5.85
C VAL A 91 6.24 3.19 4.40
N VAL A 92 7.54 3.15 4.13
CA VAL A 92 8.09 3.40 2.79
C VAL A 92 7.68 2.30 1.83
N GLY A 93 6.80 2.61 0.87
CA GLY A 93 6.50 1.72 -0.26
C GLY A 93 5.01 1.55 -0.57
N PHE A 94 4.12 2.11 0.25
CA PHE A 94 2.73 2.31 -0.15
C PHE A 94 2.62 3.41 -1.20
N GLU A 95 1.73 3.25 -2.19
CA GLU A 95 1.51 4.28 -3.20
C GLU A 95 0.51 5.31 -2.69
N SER A 96 0.93 6.56 -2.58
CA SER A 96 0.03 7.69 -2.34
C SER A 96 -0.26 8.44 -3.63
N ARG A 97 -1.53 8.75 -3.86
CA ARG A 97 -2.01 9.53 -5.01
C ARG A 97 -2.82 10.71 -4.50
N ILE A 98 -2.52 11.88 -5.04
CA ILE A 98 -3.27 13.11 -4.77
C ILE A 98 -4.25 13.31 -5.92
N LYS A 99 -5.53 13.52 -5.59
CA LYS A 99 -6.57 13.84 -6.57
C LYS A 99 -7.48 14.93 -6.02
N GLY A 100 -7.33 16.14 -6.58
CA GLY A 100 -7.94 17.33 -5.98
C GLY A 100 -7.45 17.48 -4.54
N ASP A 101 -8.39 17.65 -3.63
CA ASP A 101 -8.13 17.86 -2.21
C ASP A 101 -8.16 16.55 -1.40
N SER A 102 -7.90 15.41 -2.05
CA SER A 102 -7.85 14.11 -1.39
C SER A 102 -6.50 13.42 -1.62
N ILE A 103 -5.98 12.79 -0.57
CA ILE A 103 -4.81 11.92 -0.62
C ILE A 103 -5.29 10.49 -0.43
N THR A 104 -4.96 9.60 -1.35
CA THR A 104 -5.27 8.17 -1.24
C THR A 104 -3.98 7.37 -1.20
N THR A 105 -3.70 6.71 -0.07
CA THR A 105 -2.58 5.78 0.11
C THR A 105 -3.09 4.35 -0.06
N SER A 106 -2.42 3.50 -0.84
CA SER A 106 -2.91 2.16 -1.19
C SER A 106 -1.80 1.11 -1.24
N GLY A 107 -2.17 -0.13 -0.92
CA GLY A 107 -1.30 -1.31 -0.96
C GLY A 107 -2.06 -2.59 -1.23
N THR A 108 -1.35 -3.62 -1.67
CA THR A 108 -1.90 -4.92 -2.04
C THR A 108 -1.13 -6.04 -1.38
N ASN A 109 -1.81 -7.15 -1.06
CA ASN A 109 -1.24 -8.33 -0.41
C ASN A 109 -0.40 -7.98 0.83
N VAL A 110 -0.94 -7.12 1.68
CA VAL A 110 -0.31 -6.70 2.93
C VAL A 110 -0.37 -7.86 3.92
N ALA A 111 0.78 -8.32 4.39
CA ALA A 111 0.89 -9.38 5.36
C ALA A 111 1.81 -8.94 6.51
N CYS A 112 1.30 -9.00 7.75
CA CYS A 112 2.06 -8.70 8.95
C CYS A 112 2.12 -9.92 9.86
N ILE A 113 3.32 -10.39 10.17
CA ILE A 113 3.60 -11.53 11.04
C ILE A 113 4.07 -11.01 12.38
N VAL A 114 3.42 -11.48 13.44
CA VAL A 114 3.80 -11.25 14.83
C VAL A 114 4.20 -12.60 15.44
N ASP A 115 5.51 -12.84 15.59
CA ASP A 115 6.06 -14.05 16.20
C ASP A 115 6.82 -13.73 17.50
N PRO A 116 6.23 -14.02 18.68
CA PRO A 116 6.87 -13.70 19.97
C PRO A 116 8.16 -14.48 20.24
N ASN A 117 8.42 -15.57 19.50
CA ASN A 117 9.59 -16.41 19.70
C ASN A 117 10.81 -15.94 18.91
N LYS A 118 10.64 -15.04 17.93
CA LYS A 118 11.77 -14.47 17.20
C LYS A 118 12.61 -13.57 18.12
N LYS A 119 13.92 -13.64 17.88
CA LYS A 119 14.95 -12.79 18.52
C LYS A 119 15.85 -12.24 17.39
N PRO A 120 16.24 -10.95 17.42
CA PRO A 120 15.98 -9.93 18.45
C PRO A 120 14.50 -9.47 18.53
N LEU A 121 14.16 -8.58 19.48
CA LEU A 121 12.79 -8.13 19.74
C LEU A 121 12.10 -7.59 18.46
N ASP A 122 12.85 -6.85 17.66
CA ASP A 122 12.33 -6.16 16.48
C ASP A 122 11.93 -7.16 15.38
N ALA A 123 12.64 -8.29 15.30
CA ALA A 123 12.33 -9.37 14.37
C ALA A 123 11.00 -10.08 14.70
N ARG A 124 10.37 -9.80 15.85
CA ARG A 124 9.05 -10.33 16.19
C ARG A 124 7.94 -9.78 15.30
N PHE A 125 8.15 -8.59 14.72
CA PHE A 125 7.19 -7.92 13.88
C PHE A 125 7.80 -7.80 12.49
N GLU A 126 7.10 -8.31 11.49
CA GLU A 126 7.56 -8.27 10.10
C GLU A 126 6.36 -8.04 9.21
N CYS A 127 6.39 -7.02 8.35
CA CYS A 127 5.31 -6.75 7.40
C CYS A 127 5.84 -6.67 5.96
N THR A 128 5.04 -7.18 5.03
CA THR A 128 5.32 -7.16 3.59
C THR A 128 4.08 -6.73 2.81
N TRP A 129 4.27 -6.22 1.60
CA TRP A 129 3.20 -5.89 0.65
C TRP A 129 3.74 -5.85 -0.78
N ASP A 130 2.84 -5.99 -1.74
CA ASP A 130 3.15 -5.79 -3.15
C ASP A 130 3.13 -4.30 -3.49
N LYS A 131 4.12 -3.83 -4.26
CA LYS A 131 4.00 -2.54 -4.97
C LYS A 131 2.82 -2.64 -5.93
N MET A 132 1.83 -1.75 -5.83
CA MET A 132 0.86 -1.59 -6.91
C MET A 132 1.64 -1.26 -8.18
N LYS A 133 1.49 -2.07 -9.25
CA LYS A 133 2.03 -1.67 -10.55
C LYS A 133 1.20 -0.48 -11.04
N PRO A 134 1.78 0.59 -11.59
CA PRO A 134 1.01 1.67 -12.18
C PRO A 134 0.04 1.07 -13.20
N VAL A 135 -1.27 1.27 -12.97
CA VAL A 135 -2.32 0.81 -13.88
C VAL A 135 -2.05 1.49 -15.23
N PRO A 136 -1.71 0.74 -16.29
CA PRO A 136 -1.52 1.35 -17.59
C PRO A 136 -2.82 2.07 -17.97
N PRO A 137 -2.76 3.29 -18.54
CA PRO A 137 -3.95 4.01 -18.94
C PRO A 137 -4.81 3.08 -19.80
N LYS A 138 -6.10 2.94 -19.44
CA LYS A 138 -7.06 2.17 -20.24
C LYS A 138 -6.92 2.67 -21.68
N LYS A 139 -6.43 1.81 -22.58
CA LYS A 139 -6.38 2.13 -24.01
C LYS A 139 -7.79 2.58 -24.40
N PRO A 140 -7.95 3.69 -25.15
CA PRO A 140 -9.26 4.09 -25.62
C PRO A 140 -9.88 2.91 -26.35
N VAL A 141 -11.09 2.53 -25.93
CA VAL A 141 -11.89 1.52 -26.59
C VAL A 141 -12.03 1.99 -28.03
N LYS A 142 -11.38 1.30 -28.98
CA LYS A 142 -11.66 1.52 -30.39
C LYS A 142 -13.11 1.10 -30.58
N ASP A 143 -13.97 2.04 -30.95
CA ASP A 143 -15.33 1.77 -31.38
C ASP A 143 -15.29 0.68 -32.46
N ILE A 144 -15.70 -0.53 -32.09
CA ILE A 144 -15.96 -1.60 -33.05
C ILE A 144 -17.30 -1.26 -33.68
N VAL A 145 -17.26 -0.48 -34.77
CA VAL A 145 -18.39 -0.35 -35.69
C VAL A 145 -18.65 -1.74 -36.27
N GLN A 146 -19.68 -2.42 -35.78
CA GLN A 146 -20.16 -3.65 -36.39
C GLN A 146 -20.75 -3.32 -37.78
N PRO A 147 -20.35 -4.03 -38.86
CA PRO A 147 -21.01 -3.86 -40.14
C PRO A 147 -22.43 -4.41 -40.06
N VAL A 148 -23.41 -3.54 -40.35
CA VAL A 148 -24.82 -3.92 -40.47
C VAL A 148 -24.94 -4.89 -41.64
N LYS A 149 -25.35 -6.12 -41.31
CA LYS A 149 -25.61 -7.20 -42.26
C LYS A 149 -26.80 -6.80 -43.13
N GLY A 150 -26.62 -6.89 -44.44
CA GLY A 150 -27.53 -6.33 -45.45
C GLY A 150 -28.97 -6.80 -45.37
N GLU A 151 -29.86 -5.91 -45.80
CA GLU A 151 -31.25 -6.21 -46.12
C GLU A 151 -31.42 -6.09 -47.63
N LYS A 152 -31.76 -7.22 -48.26
CA LYS A 152 -32.22 -7.27 -49.64
C LYS A 152 -33.66 -6.76 -49.68
N GLN A 153 -33.97 -5.81 -50.56
CA GLN A 153 -35.16 -5.82 -51.43
C GLN A 153 -34.84 -5.12 -52.75
#